data_AF-A0A6L4WMN2-F1
#
_entry.id   AF-A0A6L4WMN2-F1
#
_cell.length_a   1.000
_cell.length_b   1.000
_cell.length_c   1.000
_cell.angle_alpha   90.00
_cell.angle_beta   90.00
_cell.angle_gamma   90.00
#
_symmetry.space_group_name_H-M   'P 1'
#
loop_
_entity.id
_entity.type
_entity.pdbx_description
1 polymer ?
#
loop_
_entity_poly.entity_id
_entity_poly.type
_entity_poly.pdbx_seq_one_letter_code
_entity_poly.pdbx_strand_id
1 'polypeptide(L)' 'MQKNINKYIVITSLLLFFTLILFDLTSIDLLVQDYFFNLDTNSWIWDSNEPISKFLLYDGIKKLLIFSAFL' A
#
# COMPACT_ATOMS: atom_id res chain seq x y z
N MET A 1 0.20 21.88 -21.97
CA MET A 1 0.61 21.24 -20.69
C MET A 1 -0.53 21.20 -19.67
N GLN A 2 -1.19 22.33 -19.35
CA GLN A 2 -2.23 22.45 -18.31
C GLN A 2 -3.54 21.67 -18.59
N LYS A 3 -3.97 21.57 -19.86
CA LYS A 3 -5.17 20.79 -20.25
C LYS A 3 -5.09 19.30 -19.88
N ASN A 4 -3.87 18.74 -19.89
CA ASN A 4 -3.64 17.34 -19.53
C ASN A 4 -3.71 17.14 -18.01
N ILE A 5 -3.23 18.10 -17.23
CA ILE A 5 -3.29 18.08 -15.75
C ILE A 5 -4.74 18.02 -15.28
N ASN A 6 -5.62 18.87 -15.82
CA ASN A 6 -7.04 18.85 -15.45
C ASN A 6 -7.70 17.50 -15.77
N LYS A 7 -7.34 16.90 -16.91
CA LYS A 7 -7.83 15.56 -17.28
C LYS A 7 -7.36 14.49 -16.28
N TYR A 8 -6.09 14.52 -15.88
CA TYR A 8 -5.57 13.57 -14.90
C TYR A 8 -6.24 13.75 -13.54
N ILE A 9 -6.42 14.98 -13.06
CA ILE A 9 -7.10 15.27 -11.79
C ILE A 9 -8.51 14.66 -11.79
N VAL A 10 -9.26 14.85 -12.88
CA VAL A 10 -10.63 14.29 -12.99
C VAL A 10 -10.59 12.76 -13.00
N ILE A 11 -9.70 12.16 -13.79
CA ILE A 11 -9.59 10.69 -13.87
C ILE A 11 -9.18 10.10 -12.51
N THR A 12 -8.15 10.66 -11.86
CA THR A 12 -7.70 10.18 -10.55
C THR A 12 -8.76 10.36 -9.48
N SER A 13 -9.54 11.44 -9.53
CA SER A 13 -10.65 11.64 -8.60
C SER A 13 -11.75 10.59 -8.81
N LEU A 14 -12.13 10.32 -10.06
CA LEU A 14 -13.10 9.26 -10.37
C LEU A 14 -12.61 7.88 -9.94
N LEU A 15 -11.34 7.57 -10.18
CA LEU A 15 -10.73 6.31 -9.72
C LEU A 15 -10.69 6.22 -8.20
N LEU A 16 -10.44 7.32 -7.50
CA LEU A 16 -10.47 7.37 -6.04
C LEU A 16 -11.89 7.08 -5.52
N PHE A 17 -12.90 7.79 -6.05
CA PHE A 17 -14.30 7.55 -5.68
C PHE A 17 -14.73 6.12 -5.97
N PHE A 18 -14.38 5.60 -7.15
CA PHE A 18 -14.65 4.21 -7.51
C PHE A 18 -13.99 3.23 -6.52
N THR A 19 -12.72 3.45 -6.17
CA THR A 19 -11.99 2.62 -5.21
C THR A 19 -12.67 2.62 -3.84
N LEU A 20 -13.07 3.80 -3.35
CA LEU A 20 -13.78 3.91 -2.08
C LEU A 20 -15.11 3.16 -2.11
N ILE A 21 -15.92 3.34 -3.15
CA ILE A 21 -17.21 2.64 -3.30
C ILE A 21 -16.99 1.13 -3.41
N LEU A 22 -15.97 0.69 -4.14
CA LEU A 22 -15.64 -0.73 -4.28
C LEU A 22 -15.35 -1.35 -2.91
N PHE A 23 -14.49 -0.74 -2.10
CA PHE A 23 -14.13 -1.27 -0.78
C PHE A 23 -15.24 -1.07 0.27
N ASP A 24 -16.11 -0.08 0.12
CA ASP A 24 -17.24 0.13 1.05
C ASP A 24 -18.39 -0.87 0.79
N LEU A 25 -18.67 -1.17 -0.49
CA LEU A 25 -19.77 -2.07 -0.87
C LEU A 25 -19.36 -3.54 -0.96
N THR A 26 -18.06 -3.84 -0.98
CA THR A 26 -17.56 -5.21 -1.11
C THR A 26 -16.53 -5.52 -0.05
N SER A 27 -16.52 -6.75 0.44
CA SER A 27 -15.55 -7.22 1.44
C SER A 27 -14.21 -7.64 0.82
N ILE A 28 -13.80 -7.03 -0.29
CA ILE A 28 -12.56 -7.40 -1.00
C ILE A 28 -11.34 -7.17 -0.09
N ASP A 29 -11.36 -6.09 0.70
CA ASP A 29 -10.36 -5.82 1.72
C ASP A 29 -10.25 -6.95 2.74
N LEU A 30 -11.38 -7.44 3.26
CA LEU A 30 -11.43 -8.56 4.19
C LEU A 30 -10.99 -9.88 3.54
N LEU A 31 -11.40 -10.15 2.31
CA LEU A 31 -10.96 -11.36 1.59
C LEU A 31 -9.46 -11.39 1.35
N VAL A 32 -8.88 -10.23 1.02
CA VAL A 32 -7.43 -10.09 0.89
C VAL A 32 -6.78 -10.23 2.27
N GLN A 33 -7.33 -9.60 3.31
CA GLN A 33 -6.83 -9.73 4.68
C GLN A 33 -6.83 -11.20 5.14
N ASP A 34 -7.92 -11.93 4.96
CA ASP A 34 -8.06 -13.34 5.37
C ASP A 34 -7.09 -14.26 4.62
N TYR A 35 -6.65 -13.88 3.41
CA TYR A 35 -5.62 -14.61 2.68
C TYR A 35 -4.22 -14.43 3.32
N PHE A 36 -3.94 -13.27 3.90
CA PHE A 36 -2.61 -12.93 4.44
C PHE A 36 -2.53 -12.97 5.98
N PHE A 37 -3.66 -12.91 6.69
CA PHE A 37 -3.72 -12.83 8.15
C PHE A 37 -4.36 -14.09 8.73
N ASN A 38 -3.65 -14.74 9.64
CA ASN A 38 -4.19 -15.85 10.40
C ASN A 38 -4.91 -15.33 11.65
N LEU A 39 -6.24 -15.46 11.68
CA LEU A 39 -7.07 -15.04 12.80
C LEU A 39 -6.85 -15.88 14.08
N ASP A 40 -6.52 -17.16 13.95
CA ASP A 40 -6.32 -18.07 15.10
C ASP A 40 -5.04 -17.73 15.87
N THR A 41 -3.96 -17.43 15.15
CA THR A 41 -2.67 -17.04 15.74
C THR A 41 -2.51 -15.53 15.88
N ASN A 42 -3.50 -14.76 15.42
CA ASN A 42 -3.49 -13.29 15.37
C ASN A 42 -2.19 -12.74 14.75
N SER A 43 -1.76 -13.36 13.64
CA SER A 43 -0.47 -13.06 13.00
C SER A 43 -0.58 -13.00 11.48
N TRP A 44 0.16 -12.08 10.87
CA TRP A 44 0.34 -12.06 9.42
C TRP A 44 1.16 -13.27 8.95
N ILE A 45 0.99 -13.66 7.69
CA ILE A 45 1.80 -14.68 7.02
C ILE A 45 3.29 -14.30 7.02
N TRP A 46 3.58 -13.00 7.02
CA TRP A 46 4.92 -12.45 7.09
C TRP A 46 5.25 -12.01 8.51
N ASP A 47 6.32 -12.55 9.10
CA ASP A 47 6.81 -12.10 10.40
C ASP A 47 7.52 -10.74 10.29
N SER A 48 6.92 -9.73 10.91
CA SER A 48 7.48 -8.37 10.99
C SER A 48 8.83 -8.27 11.72
N ASN A 49 9.22 -9.32 12.45
CA ASN A 49 10.52 -9.42 13.13
C ASN A 49 11.58 -10.12 12.28
N GLU A 50 11.22 -10.68 11.12
CA GLU A 50 12.18 -11.33 10.24
C GLU A 50 13.17 -10.29 9.70
N PRO A 51 14.48 -10.42 9.99
CA PRO A 51 15.44 -9.34 9.81
C PRO A 51 15.76 -9.06 8.34
N ILE A 52 15.73 -10.06 7.45
CA ILE A 52 16.20 -9.93 6.06
C ILE A 52 15.21 -9.10 5.25
N SER A 53 13.94 -9.49 5.24
CA SER A 53 12.86 -8.78 4.57
C SER A 53 12.59 -7.42 5.16
N LYS A 54 12.65 -7.29 6.49
CA LYS A 54 12.51 -5.99 7.15
C LYS A 54 13.61 -5.05 6.67
N PHE A 55 14.84 -5.55 6.50
CA PHE A 55 15.91 -4.79 5.89
C PHE A 55 15.62 -4.45 4.42
N LEU A 56 15.23 -5.42 3.59
CA LEU A 56 15.02 -5.18 2.16
C LEU A 56 13.83 -4.27 1.86
N LEU A 57 12.71 -4.42 2.57
CA LEU A 57 11.44 -3.77 2.28
C LEU A 57 11.21 -2.49 3.10
N TYR A 58 11.87 -2.35 4.26
CA TYR A 58 11.62 -1.24 5.18
C TYR A 58 12.90 -0.48 5.56
N ASP A 59 13.79 -1.08 6.35
CA ASP A 59 14.92 -0.35 6.95
C ASP A 59 15.95 0.07 5.90
N GLY A 60 16.25 -0.78 4.93
CA GLY A 60 17.20 -0.54 3.85
C GLY A 60 16.71 0.54 2.89
N ILE A 61 15.48 0.41 2.36
CA ILE A 61 14.88 1.43 1.48
C ILE A 61 14.77 2.77 2.21
N LYS A 62 14.33 2.78 3.48
CA LYS A 62 14.27 4.00 4.29
C LYS A 62 15.64 4.67 4.39
N LYS A 63 16.70 3.91 4.67
CA LYS A 63 18.07 4.44 4.73
C LYS A 63 18.55 4.96 3.37
N LEU A 64 18.24 4.28 2.28
CA LEU A 64 18.59 4.72 0.92
C LEU A 64 17.90 6.04 0.56
N LEU A 65 16.60 6.18 0.89
CA LEU A 65 15.86 7.42 0.66
C LEU A 65 16.46 8.58 1.46
N ILE A 66 16.76 8.35 2.75
CA ILE A 66 17.43 9.34 3.59
C ILE A 66 18.78 9.72 2.99
N PHE A 67 19.62 8.74 2.63
CA PHE A 67 20.92 9.00 2.02
C PHE A 67 20.81 9.81 0.73
N SER A 68 19.85 9.47 -0.15
CA SER A 68 19.61 10.19 -1.40
C SER A 68 19.14 11.64 -1.19
N ALA A 69 18.50 11.94 -0.05
CA ALA A 69 18.05 13.29 0.27
C ALA A 69 19.17 14.18 0.84
N PHE A 70 20.24 13.59 1.38
CA PHE A 70 21.40 14.29 1.91
C PHE A 70 22.58 14.40 0.92
N LEU A 71 22.51 13.69 -0.21
CA LEU A 71 23.46 13.76 -1.33
C LEU A 71 23.05 14.86 -2.32
#